data_AF-A0A091DYT4-F1
#
_entry.id   AF-A0A091DYT4-F1
#
_cell.length_a   1.000
_cell.length_b   1.000
_cell.length_c   1.000
_cell.angle_alpha   90.00
_cell.angle_beta   90.00
_cell.angle_gamma   90.00
#
_symmetry.space_group_name_H-M   'P 1'
#
loop_
_entity.id
_entity.type
_entity.pdbx_description
1 polymer ?
#
loop_
_entity_poly.entity_id
_entity_poly.type
_entity_poly.pdbx_seq_one_letter_code
_entity_poly.pdbx_strand_id
1 'polypeptide(L)' 'MAAKKHLEINPDHSIMETLRQKAEADKNDKSVKGLDILLYETALLSSGFSLEDPQTREQDLQDDQAESRY' A
#
# COMPACT_ATOMS: atom_id res chain seq x y z
N MET A 1 18.56 15.33 -3.54
CA MET A 1 18.65 13.97 -2.98
C MET A 1 17.54 13.83 -1.96
N ALA A 2 16.51 13.03 -2.23
CA ALA A 2 15.49 12.74 -1.22
C ALA A 2 16.12 11.80 -0.18
N ALA A 3 16.03 12.15 1.10
CA ALA A 3 16.42 11.23 2.16
C ALA A 3 15.47 10.03 2.14
N LYS A 4 16.02 8.80 2.17
CA LYS A 4 15.22 7.59 2.33
C LYS A 4 14.44 7.70 3.65
N LYS A 5 13.12 7.66 3.56
CA LYS A 5 12.23 7.64 4.73
C LYS A 5 12.20 6.22 5.28
N HIS A 6 12.17 6.10 6.61
CA HIS A 6 12.02 4.83 7.29
C HIS A 6 10.56 4.64 7.66
N LEU A 7 9.94 3.55 7.20
CA LEU A 7 8.59 3.16 7.60
C LEU A 7 8.71 2.20 8.78
N GLU A 8 8.28 2.63 9.96
CA GLU A 8 8.20 1.78 11.14
C GLU A 8 6.86 1.03 11.13
N ILE A 9 6.92 -0.29 11.31
CA ILE A 9 5.73 -1.17 11.33
C ILE A 9 5.59 -1.82 12.70
N ASN A 10 4.34 -1.95 13.17
CA ASN A 10 4.02 -2.73 14.36
C ASN A 10 3.74 -4.20 13.96
N PRO A 11 4.62 -5.17 14.30
CA PRO A 11 4.43 -6.56 13.93
C PRO A 11 3.26 -7.24 14.67
N ASP A 12 2.83 -6.71 15.81
CA ASP A 12 1.73 -7.26 16.62
C ASP A 12 0.35 -6.85 16.07
N HIS A 13 0.31 -5.99 15.05
CA HIS A 13 -0.94 -5.56 14.43
C HIS A 13 -1.47 -6.66 13.48
N SER A 14 -2.71 -7.09 13.68
CA SER A 14 -3.35 -8.19 12.91
C SER A 14 -3.32 -8.00 11.39
N ILE A 15 -3.36 -6.75 10.91
CA ILE A 15 -3.21 -6.42 9.48
C ILE A 15 -1.83 -6.84 8.95
N MET A 16 -0.75 -6.63 9.71
CA MET A 16 0.61 -7.00 9.29
C MET A 16 0.79 -8.52 9.22
N GLU A 17 0.22 -9.23 10.19
CA GLU A 17 0.20 -10.69 10.16
C GLU A 17 -0.54 -11.22 8.92
N THR A 18 -1.72 -10.67 8.64
CA THR A 18 -2.54 -11.07 7.49
C THR A 18 -1.84 -10.76 6.16
N LEU A 19 -1.23 -9.58 6.03
CA LEU A 19 -0.44 -9.19 4.87
C LEU A 19 0.73 -10.14 4.64
N ARG A 20 1.45 -10.50 5.71
CA ARG A 20 2.56 -11.45 5.64
C ARG A 20 2.09 -12.83 5.16
N GLN A 21 1.01 -13.37 5.74
CA GLN A 21 0.47 -14.67 5.34
C GLN A 21 0.04 -14.68 3.86
N LYS A 22 -0.62 -13.61 3.40
CA LYS A 22 -1.01 -13.45 1.99
C LYS A 22 0.21 -13.36 1.06
N ALA A 23 1.22 -12.59 1.43
CA ALA A 23 2.45 -12.45 0.65
C ALA A 23 3.26 -13.76 0.59
N GLU A 24 3.24 -14.56 1.67
CA GLU A 24 3.86 -15.90 1.70
C GLU A 24 3.10 -16.89 0.80
N ALA A 25 1.77 -16.81 0.76
CA ALA A 25 0.92 -17.65 -0.08
C ALA A 25 1.02 -17.30 -1.57
N ASP A 26 1.03 -16.02 -1.93
CA ASP A 26 1.22 -15.53 -3.29
C ASP A 26 1.99 -14.21 -3.33
N LYS A 27 3.25 -14.29 -3.79
CA LYS A 27 4.15 -13.13 -3.95
C LYS A 27 3.73 -12.18 -5.08
N ASN A 28 2.85 -12.64 -5.97
CA ASN A 28 2.39 -11.87 -7.12
C ASN A 28 0.98 -11.30 -6.94
N ASP A 29 0.37 -11.48 -5.76
CA ASP A 29 -0.95 -10.94 -5.47
C ASP A 29 -0.94 -9.41 -5.60
N LYS A 30 -1.67 -8.92 -6.60
CA LYS A 30 -1.81 -7.48 -6.89
C LYS A 30 -2.47 -6.75 -5.71
N SER A 31 -3.39 -7.39 -5.00
CA SER A 31 -4.10 -6.80 -3.87
C SER A 31 -3.17 -6.54 -2.67
N VAL A 32 -2.21 -7.44 -2.42
CA VAL A 32 -1.19 -7.29 -1.37
C VAL A 32 -0.29 -6.10 -1.68
N LYS A 33 0.17 -5.98 -2.93
CA LYS A 33 1.00 -4.85 -3.39
C LYS A 33 0.24 -3.52 -3.28
N GLY A 34 -1.03 -3.49 -3.69
CA GLY A 34 -1.87 -2.31 -3.58
C GLY A 34 -2.14 -1.88 -2.13
N LEU A 35 -2.30 -2.84 -1.22
CA LEU A 35 -2.51 -2.54 0.20
C LEU A 35 -1.24 -2.01 0.88
N ASP A 36 -0.07 -2.57 0.57
CA ASP A 36 1.22 -2.11 1.10
C ASP A 36 1.51 -0.66 0.70
N ILE A 37 1.30 -0.32 -0.59
CA ILE A 37 1.44 1.05 -1.10
C ILE A 37 0.47 1.99 -0.38
N LEU A 38 -0.80 1.60 -0.24
CA LEU A 38 -1.79 2.43 0.46
C LEU A 38 -1.38 2.71 1.91
N LEU A 39 -0.84 1.69 2.60
CA LEU A 39 -0.41 1.82 3.97
C LEU A 39 0.78 2.78 4.10
N TYR A 40 1.73 2.69 3.16
CA TYR A 40 2.86 3.60 3.07
C TYR A 40 2.42 5.06 2.80
N GLU A 41 1.53 5.30 1.84
CA GLU A 41 1.02 6.64 1.53
C GLU A 41 0.24 7.24 2.71
N THR A 42 -0.57 6.43 3.39
CA THR A 42 -1.29 6.84 4.60
C THR A 42 -0.31 7.17 5.73
N ALA A 43 0.75 6.38 5.90
CA ALA A 43 1.81 6.63 6.87
C ALA A 43 2.59 7.93 6.54
N LEU A 44 2.82 8.21 5.27
CA LEU A 44 3.44 9.47 4.84
C LEU A 44 2.57 10.67 5.19
N LEU A 45 1.29 10.64 4.84
CA LEU A 45 0.33 11.71 5.12
C LEU A 45 0.20 11.97 6.63
N SER A 46 0.05 10.91 7.42
CA SER A 46 -0.05 11.02 8.89
C SER A 46 1.24 11.51 9.55
N SER A 47 2.40 11.25 8.95
CA SER A 47 3.70 11.76 9.39
C SER A 47 3.99 13.20 8.91
N GLY A 48 3.05 13.83 8.21
CA GLY A 48 3.20 15.20 7.70
C GLY A 48 4.04 15.32 6.42
N PHE A 49 4.23 14.22 5.68
CA PHE A 49 4.88 14.24 4.37
C PHE A 49 3.86 14.37 3.24
N SER A 50 4.21 15.14 2.22
CA SER A 50 3.45 15.20 0.98
C SER A 50 3.65 13.94 0.16
N LEU A 51 2.59 13.48 -0.52
CA LEU A 51 2.68 12.45 -1.55
C LEU A 51 3.36 13.02 -2.80
N GLU A 52 4.22 12.24 -3.44
CA GLU A 52 4.92 12.66 -4.66
C GLU A 52 4.00 12.65 -5.89
N ASP A 53 3.06 11.70 -5.95
CA ASP A 53 2.03 11.63 -6.98
C ASP A 53 0.68 11.16 -6.38
N PRO A 54 -0.21 12.09 -5.99
CA PRO A 54 -1.50 11.73 -5.42
C PRO A 54 -2.49 11.13 -6.43
N GLN A 55 -2.26 11.28 -7.74
CA GLN A 55 -3.20 10.83 -8.77
C GLN A 55 -3.03 9.35 -9.10
N THR A 56 -1.81 8.81 -8.97
CA THR A 56 -1.51 7.41 -9.29
C THR A 56 -2.40 6.42 -8.51
N ARG A 57 -2.61 6.66 -7.21
CA ARG A 57 -3.42 5.76 -6.37
C ARG A 57 -4.91 5.80 -6.71
N GLU A 58 -5.43 6.97 -7.06
CA GLU A 58 -6.83 7.16 -7.45
C GLU A 58 -7.12 6.55 -8.82
N GLN A 59 -6.13 6.59 -9.73
CA GLN A 59 -6.17 5.91 -11.02
C GLN A 59 -6.23 4.38 -10.85
N ASP A 60 -5.35 3.80 -10.03
CA ASP A 60 -5.31 2.34 -9.78
C ASP A 60 -6.61 1.82 -9.13
N LEU A 61 -7.21 2.60 -8.21
CA LEU A 61 -8.50 2.26 -7.60
C LEU A 61 -9.64 2.31 -8.62
N GLN A 62 -9.61 3.23 -9.58
CA GLN A 62 -10.62 3.33 -10.63
C GLN A 62 -10.49 2.19 -11.65
N ASP A 63 -9.26 1.78 -11.97
CA ASP A 63 -8.98 0.70 -12.92
C ASP A 63 -9.37 -0.69 -12.36
N ASP A 64 -9.08 -0.99 -11.09
CA ASP A 64 -9.51 -2.25 -10.44
C ASP A 64 -11.05 -2.38 -10.35
N GLN A 65 -11.76 -1.26 -10.14
CA GLN A 65 -13.24 -1.23 -10.14
C GLN A 65 -13.82 -1.38 -11.55
N ALA A 66 -13.06 -1.05 -12.59
CA ALA A 66 -13.46 -1.23 -13.99
C ALA A 66 -13.21 -2.68 -14.46
N GLU A 67 -12.14 -3.32 -14.02
CA GLU A 67 -11.84 -4.73 -14.36
C GLU A 67 -12.83 -5.71 -13.70
N SER A 68 -13.32 -5.42 -12.48
CA SER A 68 -14.33 -6.23 -11.80
C SER A 68 -15.73 -6.17 -12.43
N ARG A 69 -15.96 -5.32 -13.44
CA ARG A 69 -17.25 -5.15 -14.12
C ARG A 69 -17.38 -5.93 -15.42
N TYR A 70 -16.39 -6.75 -15.77
CA TYR A 70 -16.42 -7.64 -16.94
C TYR A 70 -16.23 -9.10 -16.57
#